data_AF-A0A0B2UTQ9-F1
#
_entry.id   AF-A0A0B2UTQ9-F1
#
_cell.length_a   1.000
_cell.length_b   1.000
_cell.length_c   1.000
_cell.angle_alpha   90.00
_cell.angle_beta   90.00
_cell.angle_gamma   90.00
#
_symmetry.space_group_name_H-M   'P 1'
#
loop_
_entity.id
_entity.type
_entity.pdbx_description
1 polymer ?
#
loop_
_entity_poly.entity_id
_entity_poly.type
_entity_poly.pdbx_seq_one_letter_code
_entity_poly.pdbx_strand_id
1 'polypeptide(L)'
;MLAIRQVSSLESDPDFENERHFEPGEDVLKRVWHGLTYDFKRWKRRYKEARYDAFRRRNPIAHMKHAVLDNELFPFRTEVLIIGGGLTGSSTAYWIKQRFRDEDFKVTVVENNDKFAESSTMLSCGGITQQFCVPEHIEMSMFTTEFLRHAGEHLRILDNDPPDIHFLPMGYMHLACTPEDAERMRNNWKLQV
;
A
#
# COMPACT_ATOMS: atom_id res chain seq x y z
N MET A 1 25.04 7.28 15.95
CA MET A 1 24.55 8.25 16.94
C MET A 1 23.15 8.63 16.50
N LEU A 2 22.15 7.87 16.96
CA LEU A 2 20.76 7.95 16.53
C LEU A 2 20.05 9.00 17.40
N ALA A 3 19.52 10.06 16.80
CA ALA A 3 18.62 10.98 17.50
C ALA A 3 17.21 10.37 17.47
N ILE A 4 16.84 9.75 18.59
CA ILE A 4 15.49 9.25 18.87
C ILE A 4 14.65 10.46 19.26
N ARG A 5 13.68 10.85 18.43
CA ARG A 5 12.63 11.79 18.83
C ARG A 5 11.52 10.96 19.48
N GLN A 6 11.51 10.93 20.81
CA GLN A 6 10.39 10.41 21.60
C GLN A 6 9.14 11.23 21.25
N VAL A 7 8.07 10.57 20.78
CA VAL A 7 6.74 11.18 20.71
C VAL A 7 5.90 10.54 21.81
N SER A 8 6.00 11.14 22.99
CA SER A 8 5.04 11.01 24.08
C SER A 8 3.87 11.95 23.81
N SER A 9 2.64 11.49 24.08
CA SER A 9 1.37 12.25 24.06
C SER A 9 0.78 12.58 22.68
N LEU A 10 -0.52 12.33 22.55
CA LEU A 10 -1.40 12.57 21.40
C LEU A 10 -1.61 14.07 21.06
N GLU A 11 -0.72 14.98 21.47
CA GLU A 11 -0.91 16.43 21.35
C GLU A 11 0.12 17.14 20.44
N SER A 12 0.97 16.41 19.70
CA SER A 12 1.88 17.08 18.76
C SER A 12 2.28 16.20 17.59
N ASP A 13 1.39 16.09 16.60
CA ASP A 13 1.77 15.73 15.24
C ASP A 13 1.62 17.00 14.38
N PRO A 14 2.67 17.81 14.20
CA PRO A 14 2.62 18.93 13.26
C PRO A 14 2.87 18.35 11.87
N ASP A 15 1.90 18.58 10.96
CA ASP A 15 1.99 18.36 9.50
C ASP A 15 1.44 17.04 8.93
N PHE A 16 0.44 16.41 9.56
CA PHE A 16 -0.57 15.64 8.80
C PHE A 16 -1.81 16.51 8.55
N GLU A 17 -1.58 17.71 7.99
CA GLU A 17 -2.68 18.56 7.52
C GLU A 17 -3.30 17.89 6.28
N ASN A 18 -4.43 17.22 6.48
CA ASN A 18 -5.42 17.06 5.42
C ASN A 18 -5.61 18.46 4.80
N GLU A 19 -5.41 18.64 3.50
CA GLU A 19 -5.62 19.93 2.79
C GLU A 19 -7.08 20.47 2.90
N ARG A 20 -7.91 19.78 3.69
CA ARG A 20 -9.30 20.10 4.07
C ARG A 20 -9.45 20.54 5.54
N HIS A 21 -8.43 20.41 6.39
CA HIS A 21 -8.49 20.90 7.77
C HIS A 21 -8.36 22.42 7.75
N PHE A 22 -9.46 23.09 8.10
CA PHE A 22 -9.53 24.53 8.31
C PHE A 22 -9.75 24.77 9.81
N GLU A 23 -8.95 25.62 10.43
CA GLU A 23 -9.13 25.98 11.84
C GLU A 23 -10.45 26.75 12.03
N PRO A 24 -11.17 26.58 13.17
CA PRO A 24 -12.37 27.35 13.47
C PRO A 24 -12.05 28.86 13.61
N GLY A 25 -12.23 29.62 12.53
CA GLY A 25 -11.96 31.06 12.48
C GLY A 25 -11.55 31.61 11.11
N GLU A 26 -11.17 30.74 10.17
CA GLU A 26 -10.82 31.18 8.81
C GLU A 26 -12.02 31.57 7.94
N ASP A 27 -11.76 32.48 7.00
CA ASP A 27 -12.76 33.10 6.11
C ASP A 27 -13.56 32.05 5.33
N VAL A 28 -14.86 31.97 5.63
CA VAL A 28 -15.80 30.98 5.09
C VAL A 28 -15.81 30.97 3.57
N LEU A 29 -15.64 32.13 2.94
CA LEU A 29 -15.62 32.26 1.48
C LEU A 29 -14.38 31.64 0.87
N LYS A 30 -13.21 31.81 1.49
CA LYS A 30 -11.96 31.18 1.04
C LYS A 30 -12.04 29.67 1.15
N ARG A 31 -12.63 29.14 2.22
CA ARG A 31 -12.86 27.70 2.40
C ARG A 31 -13.72 27.10 1.28
N VAL A 32 -14.87 27.73 1.00
CA VAL A 32 -15.78 27.27 -0.06
C VAL A 32 -15.11 27.35 -1.43
N TRP A 33 -14.38 28.43 -1.70
CA TRP A 33 -13.70 28.61 -2.97
C TRP A 33 -12.52 27.64 -3.15
N HIS A 34 -11.75 27.38 -2.09
CA HIS A 34 -10.70 26.37 -2.07
C HIS A 34 -11.27 24.97 -2.31
N GLY A 35 -12.31 24.57 -1.57
CA GLY A 35 -12.99 23.28 -1.76
C GLY A 35 -13.51 23.09 -3.18
N LEU A 36 -14.16 24.13 -3.74
CA LEU A 36 -14.72 24.09 -5.09
C LEU A 36 -13.64 24.04 -6.18
N THR A 37 -12.56 24.81 -6.05
CA THR A 37 -11.45 24.77 -7.01
C THR A 37 -10.66 23.48 -6.91
N TYR A 38 -10.47 22.93 -5.71
CA TYR A 38 -9.89 21.61 -5.49
C TYR A 38 -10.73 20.51 -6.15
N ASP A 39 -12.05 20.50 -5.89
CA ASP A 39 -12.95 19.51 -6.48
C ASP A 39 -13.00 19.62 -8.01
N PHE A 40 -12.91 20.82 -8.58
CA PHE A 40 -12.83 21.01 -10.02
C PHE A 40 -11.49 20.52 -10.62
N LYS A 41 -10.36 20.82 -9.96
CA LYS A 41 -9.04 20.29 -10.36
C LYS A 41 -9.02 18.76 -10.29
N ARG A 42 -9.56 18.18 -9.20
CA ARG A 42 -9.69 16.75 -8.97
C ARG A 42 -10.57 16.08 -10.02
N TRP A 43 -11.72 16.67 -10.36
CA TRP A 43 -12.61 16.19 -11.41
C TRP A 43 -11.91 16.19 -12.78
N LYS A 44 -11.25 17.28 -13.14
CA LYS A 44 -10.51 17.42 -14.41
C LYS A 44 -9.37 16.41 -14.52
N ARG A 45 -8.68 16.09 -13.42
CA ARG A 45 -7.59 15.09 -13.39
C ARG A 45 -8.12 13.66 -13.45
N ARG A 46 -9.17 13.33 -12.69
CA ARG A 46 -9.91 12.06 -12.81
C ARG A 46 -10.41 11.85 -14.24
N TYR A 47 -10.87 12.91 -14.92
CA TYR A 47 -11.29 12.88 -16.33
C TYR A 47 -10.13 12.71 -17.33
N LYS A 48 -8.91 13.14 -17.00
CA LYS A 48 -7.72 12.87 -17.84
C LYS A 48 -7.19 11.47 -17.63
N GLU A 49 -6.99 11.03 -16.40
CA GLU A 49 -6.57 9.65 -16.06
C GLU A 49 -7.56 8.64 -16.64
N ALA A 50 -8.86 8.96 -16.58
CA ALA A 50 -9.91 8.23 -17.25
C ALA A 50 -9.69 7.92 -18.73
N ARG A 51 -9.08 8.86 -19.45
CA ARG A 51 -8.84 8.81 -20.89
C ARG A 51 -7.56 8.06 -21.24
N TYR A 52 -6.57 8.06 -20.34
CA TYR A 52 -5.29 7.38 -20.52
C TYR A 52 -5.25 5.98 -19.92
N ASP A 53 -6.19 5.64 -19.04
CA ASP A 53 -6.35 4.30 -18.50
C ASP A 53 -6.93 3.36 -19.58
N ALA A 54 -6.06 2.57 -20.22
CA ALA A 54 -6.44 1.57 -21.22
C ALA A 54 -7.46 0.54 -20.68
N PHE A 55 -7.59 0.42 -19.36
CA PHE A 55 -8.49 -0.52 -18.68
C PHE A 55 -9.94 -0.02 -18.60
N ARG A 56 -10.20 1.29 -18.75
CA ARG A 56 -11.55 1.89 -18.69
C ARG A 56 -12.47 1.54 -19.86
N ARG A 57 -11.93 0.96 -20.94
CA ARG A 57 -12.75 0.43 -22.04
C ARG A 57 -13.44 -0.90 -21.69
N ARG A 58 -12.93 -1.65 -20.70
CA ARG A 58 -13.42 -3.02 -20.41
C ARG A 58 -14.53 -3.08 -19.35
N ASN A 59 -14.62 -2.12 -18.43
CA ASN A 59 -15.63 -2.14 -17.34
C ASN A 59 -16.31 -0.76 -17.23
N PRO A 60 -17.41 -0.52 -17.98
CA PRO A 60 -18.09 0.78 -18.05
C PRO A 60 -18.97 1.13 -16.85
N ILE A 61 -19.11 0.24 -15.86
CA ILE A 61 -20.06 0.42 -14.74
C ILE A 61 -19.27 0.42 -13.44
N ALA A 62 -18.76 1.58 -13.07
CA ALA A 62 -18.60 1.94 -11.67
C ALA A 62 -18.45 3.46 -11.57
N HIS A 63 -18.99 4.03 -10.50
CA HIS A 63 -18.73 5.37 -9.98
C HIS A 63 -19.68 6.49 -10.43
N MET A 64 -20.79 6.61 -9.69
CA MET A 64 -21.25 7.92 -9.22
C MET A 64 -21.27 7.86 -7.68
N LYS A 65 -20.61 8.81 -7.02
CA LYS A 65 -20.64 8.90 -5.55
C LYS A 65 -22.08 9.16 -5.10
N HIS A 66 -22.66 8.25 -4.34
CA HIS A 66 -23.99 8.46 -3.76
C HIS A 66 -23.96 8.98 -2.32
N ALA A 67 -22.85 8.82 -1.59
CA ALA A 67 -22.75 9.26 -0.21
C ALA A 67 -21.43 9.96 0.13
N VAL A 68 -21.51 10.88 1.08
CA VAL A 68 -20.38 11.58 1.69
C VAL A 68 -19.59 10.57 2.51
N LEU A 69 -18.25 10.68 2.48
CA LEU A 69 -17.36 9.90 3.33
C LEU A 69 -17.87 9.95 4.78
N ASP A 70 -18.19 8.79 5.36
CA ASP A 70 -18.50 8.69 6.78
C ASP A 70 -17.29 9.21 7.55
N ASN A 71 -17.46 10.31 8.29
CA ASN A 71 -16.42 10.92 9.12
C ASN A 71 -16.15 10.11 10.42
N GLU A 72 -16.59 8.85 10.47
CA GLU A 72 -16.34 7.95 11.58
C GLU A 72 -15.09 7.12 11.28
N LEU A 73 -14.17 7.05 12.26
CA LEU A 73 -12.93 6.26 12.18
C LEU A 73 -13.19 4.78 11.83
N PHE A 74 -14.41 4.29 12.04
CA PHE A 74 -14.83 2.94 11.72
C PHE A 74 -16.10 2.96 10.85
N PRO A 75 -16.12 2.23 9.73
CA PRO A 75 -17.32 2.11 8.93
C PRO A 75 -18.37 1.27 9.66
N PHE A 76 -19.63 1.73 9.69
CA PHE A 76 -20.76 0.99 10.26
C PHE A 76 -20.95 -0.41 9.63
N ARG A 77 -20.57 -0.55 8.35
CA ARG A 77 -20.62 -1.80 7.59
C ARG A 77 -19.39 -1.91 6.70
N THR A 78 -18.84 -3.12 6.60
CA THR A 78 -17.76 -3.47 5.67
C THR A 78 -18.08 -4.79 4.98
N GLU A 79 -17.72 -4.91 3.70
CA GLU A 79 -17.90 -6.15 2.95
C GLU A 79 -16.80 -7.15 3.29
N VAL A 80 -15.58 -6.65 3.54
CA VAL A 80 -14.42 -7.47 3.89
C VAL A 80 -13.70 -6.85 5.09
N LEU A 81 -13.71 -7.59 6.20
CA LEU A 81 -12.92 -7.27 7.39
C LEU A 81 -11.64 -8.11 7.39
N ILE A 82 -10.49 -7.46 7.45
CA ILE A 82 -9.17 -8.07 7.56
C ILE A 82 -8.65 -7.79 8.97
N ILE A 83 -8.32 -8.85 9.70
CA ILE A 83 -7.73 -8.76 11.04
C ILE A 83 -6.23 -9.01 10.90
N GLY A 84 -5.43 -7.99 11.20
CA GLY A 84 -3.98 -7.98 10.97
C GLY A 84 -3.59 -7.00 9.87
N GLY A 85 -2.94 -5.88 10.21
CA GLY A 85 -2.46 -4.84 9.29
C GLY A 85 -0.98 -4.94 8.92
N GLY A 86 -0.30 -6.04 9.27
CA GLY A 86 1.05 -6.33 8.80
C GLY A 86 1.14 -6.50 7.27
N LEU A 87 2.30 -6.92 6.77
CA LEU A 87 2.60 -7.02 5.33
C LEU A 87 1.52 -7.80 4.57
N THR A 88 1.12 -8.97 5.09
CA THR A 88 0.15 -9.86 4.45
C THR A 88 -1.25 -9.27 4.41
N GLY A 89 -1.73 -8.69 5.52
CA GLY A 89 -3.08 -8.14 5.58
C GLY A 89 -3.23 -6.86 4.76
N SER A 90 -2.23 -5.98 4.82
CA SER A 90 -2.16 -4.79 3.97
C SER A 90 -2.05 -5.15 2.49
N SER A 91 -1.23 -6.14 2.13
CA SER A 91 -1.14 -6.65 0.75
C SER A 91 -2.48 -7.24 0.28
N THR A 92 -3.17 -8.00 1.13
CA THR A 92 -4.49 -8.56 0.80
C THR A 92 -5.51 -7.45 0.53
N ALA A 93 -5.56 -6.43 1.40
CA ALA A 93 -6.43 -5.28 1.21
C ALA A 93 -6.14 -4.54 -0.10
N TYR A 94 -4.85 -4.34 -0.42
CA TYR A 94 -4.40 -3.72 -1.65
C TYR A 94 -4.91 -4.49 -2.89
N TRP A 95 -4.68 -5.79 -2.96
CA TRP A 95 -5.07 -6.59 -4.13
C TRP A 95 -6.59 -6.69 -4.30
N ILE A 96 -7.34 -6.75 -3.19
CA ILE A 96 -8.80 -6.70 -3.23
C ILE A 96 -9.27 -5.36 -3.80
N LYS A 97 -8.76 -4.22 -3.33
CA LYS A 97 -9.14 -2.89 -3.85
C LYS A 97 -8.63 -2.65 -5.28
N GLN A 98 -7.51 -3.24 -5.67
CA GLN A 98 -7.02 -3.19 -7.03
C GLN A 98 -7.94 -3.96 -7.99
N ARG A 99 -8.49 -5.09 -7.54
CA ARG A 99 -9.46 -5.90 -8.30
C ARG A 99 -10.86 -5.28 -8.32
N PHE A 100 -11.33 -4.80 -7.17
CA PHE A 100 -12.65 -4.21 -6.94
C PHE A 100 -12.49 -2.73 -6.61
N ARG A 101 -12.45 -1.91 -7.67
CA ARG A 101 -12.28 -0.46 -7.56
C ARG A 101 -13.54 0.29 -7.13
N ASP A 102 -14.65 -0.41 -6.92
CA ASP A 102 -15.91 0.18 -6.45
C ASP A 102 -15.69 0.97 -5.15
N GLU A 103 -16.21 2.20 -5.09
CA GLU A 103 -16.10 3.04 -3.89
C GLU A 103 -17.07 2.53 -2.80
N ASP A 104 -18.16 1.86 -3.18
CA ASP A 104 -19.13 1.27 -2.23
C ASP A 104 -18.64 -0.05 -1.62
N PHE A 105 -17.63 -0.70 -2.22
CA PHE A 105 -16.99 -1.89 -1.68
C PHE A 105 -15.94 -1.50 -0.63
N LYS A 106 -16.35 -1.56 0.64
CA LYS A 106 -15.54 -1.22 1.81
C LYS A 106 -14.72 -2.45 2.23
N VAL A 107 -13.41 -2.23 2.32
CA VAL A 107 -12.44 -3.18 2.89
C VAL A 107 -11.84 -2.51 4.11
N THR A 108 -11.96 -3.14 5.27
CA THR A 108 -11.48 -2.59 6.55
C THR A 108 -10.37 -3.47 7.08
N VAL A 109 -9.23 -2.86 7.40
CA VAL A 109 -8.10 -3.55 8.05
C VAL A 109 -8.05 -3.09 9.50
N VAL A 110 -8.05 -4.05 10.43
CA VAL A 110 -7.97 -3.78 11.87
C VAL A 110 -6.67 -4.36 12.38
N GLU A 111 -5.85 -3.53 13.00
CA GLU A 111 -4.56 -3.89 13.60
C GLU A 111 -4.46 -3.34 15.02
N ASN A 112 -3.77 -4.07 15.89
CA ASN A 112 -3.52 -3.59 17.24
C ASN A 112 -2.28 -2.68 17.26
N ASN A 113 -2.50 -1.38 17.40
CA ASN A 113 -1.43 -0.39 17.40
C ASN A 113 -0.41 -0.61 18.53
N ASP A 114 -0.86 -1.00 19.72
CA ASP A 114 0.02 -1.17 20.90
C ASP A 114 1.06 -2.29 20.70
N LYS A 115 0.74 -3.27 19.85
CA LYS A 115 1.58 -4.43 19.58
C LYS A 115 2.14 -4.46 18.16
N PHE A 116 1.91 -3.42 17.37
CA PHE A 116 2.35 -3.41 15.97
C PHE A 116 3.89 -3.49 15.86
N ALA A 117 4.61 -2.85 16.79
CA ALA A 117 6.07 -2.95 16.88
C ALA A 117 6.57 -4.37 17.18
N GLU A 118 5.75 -5.20 17.83
CA GLU A 118 6.03 -6.62 18.11
C GLU A 118 5.59 -7.53 16.96
N SER A 119 5.02 -6.99 15.88
CA SER A 119 4.57 -7.78 14.74
C SER A 119 5.74 -8.41 13.99
N SER A 120 5.50 -9.58 13.39
CA SER A 120 6.49 -10.26 12.53
C SER A 120 6.94 -9.41 11.34
N THR A 121 6.10 -8.45 10.91
CA THR A 121 6.45 -7.52 9.83
C THR A 121 7.52 -6.53 10.29
N MET A 122 7.36 -5.93 11.47
CA MET A 122 8.32 -4.96 12.02
C MET A 122 9.61 -5.61 12.53
N LEU A 123 9.52 -6.85 13.02
CA LEU A 123 10.68 -7.60 13.52
C LEU A 123 11.47 -8.32 12.41
N SER A 124 10.97 -8.33 11.17
CA SER A 124 11.65 -8.98 10.05
C SER A 124 12.88 -8.18 9.61
N CYS A 125 13.94 -8.88 9.22
CA CYS A 125 15.14 -8.26 8.64
C CYS A 125 14.93 -7.68 7.22
N GLY A 126 13.70 -7.70 6.69
CA GLY A 126 13.35 -7.13 5.38
C GLY A 126 13.92 -7.90 4.19
N GLY A 127 14.37 -9.13 4.41
CA GLY A 127 15.04 -9.92 3.39
C GLY A 127 14.09 -10.55 2.37
N ILE A 128 14.39 -10.40 1.07
CA ILE A 128 13.55 -10.92 -0.02
C ILE A 128 14.40 -11.82 -0.92
N THR A 129 14.05 -13.10 -1.00
CA THR A 129 14.74 -14.08 -1.82
C THR A 129 13.83 -14.62 -2.92
N GLN A 130 14.43 -15.10 -4.01
CA GLN A 130 13.73 -15.79 -5.11
C GLN A 130 14.09 -17.27 -5.21
N GLN A 131 15.02 -17.75 -4.37
CA GLN A 131 15.60 -19.08 -4.50
C GLN A 131 14.76 -20.11 -3.76
N PHE A 132 13.83 -20.74 -4.48
CA PHE A 132 12.96 -21.80 -3.96
C PHE A 132 13.20 -23.14 -4.67
N CYS A 133 12.69 -24.22 -4.07
CA CYS A 133 12.74 -25.58 -4.62
C CYS A 133 11.43 -26.01 -5.30
N VAL A 134 10.39 -25.18 -5.23
CA VAL A 134 9.04 -25.46 -5.74
C VAL A 134 8.73 -24.43 -6.82
N PRO A 135 8.35 -24.84 -8.06
CA PRO A 135 8.08 -23.92 -9.16
C PRO A 135 7.07 -22.82 -8.83
N GLU A 136 6.00 -23.17 -8.11
CA GLU A 136 4.94 -22.24 -7.71
C GLU A 136 5.48 -21.12 -6.81
N HIS A 137 6.45 -21.43 -5.94
CA HIS A 137 7.10 -20.42 -5.10
C HIS A 137 7.99 -19.49 -5.93
N ILE A 138 8.67 -20.02 -6.95
CA ILE A 138 9.49 -19.22 -7.86
C ILE A 138 8.58 -18.22 -8.60
N GLU A 139 7.45 -18.66 -9.13
CA GLU A 139 6.48 -17.79 -9.81
C GLU A 139 5.95 -16.68 -8.88
N MET A 140 5.55 -17.01 -7.65
CA MET A 140 5.09 -16.03 -6.67
C MET A 140 6.18 -15.00 -6.32
N SER A 141 7.44 -15.43 -6.22
CA SER A 141 8.57 -14.54 -5.93
C SER A 141 8.94 -13.65 -7.10
N MET A 142 8.84 -14.16 -8.33
CA MET A 142 9.01 -13.37 -9.55
C MET A 142 7.94 -12.29 -9.65
N PHE A 143 6.68 -12.64 -9.40
CA PHE A 143 5.58 -11.68 -9.33
C PHE A 143 5.84 -10.58 -8.28
N THR A 144 6.22 -10.99 -7.06
CA THR A 144 6.51 -10.05 -5.98
C THR A 144 7.66 -9.11 -6.33
N THR A 145 8.70 -9.62 -7.00
CA THR A 145 9.85 -8.80 -7.39
C THR A 145 9.48 -7.77 -8.44
N GLU A 146 8.65 -8.14 -9.41
CA GLU A 146 8.18 -7.21 -10.43
C GLU A 146 7.31 -6.10 -9.82
N PHE A 147 6.46 -6.45 -8.86
CA PHE A 147 5.69 -5.49 -8.09
C PHE A 147 6.59 -4.52 -7.32
N LEU A 148 7.61 -5.01 -6.62
CA LEU A 148 8.51 -4.17 -5.82
C LEU A 148 9.36 -3.23 -6.67
N ARG A 149 9.80 -3.67 -7.87
CA ARG A 149 10.49 -2.81 -8.84
C ARG A 149 9.65 -1.62 -9.29
N HIS A 150 8.33 -1.82 -9.37
CA HIS A 150 7.35 -0.80 -9.77
C HIS A 150 6.52 -0.28 -8.59
N ALA A 151 7.01 -0.44 -7.35
CA ALA A 151 6.26 -0.07 -6.15
C ALA A 151 5.89 1.42 -6.12
N GLY A 152 6.77 2.29 -6.63
CA GLY A 152 6.50 3.73 -6.74
C GLY A 152 5.33 4.07 -7.66
N GLU A 153 4.99 3.19 -8.62
CA GLU A 153 3.80 3.34 -9.46
C GLU A 153 2.58 2.69 -8.80
N HIS A 154 2.76 1.49 -8.23
CA HIS A 154 1.69 0.69 -7.66
C HIS A 154 1.13 1.22 -6.34
N LEU A 155 1.98 1.81 -5.49
CA LEU A 155 1.65 2.29 -4.15
C LEU A 155 1.48 3.81 -4.10
N ARG A 156 1.44 4.49 -5.25
CA ARG A 156 1.31 5.94 -5.31
C ARG A 156 -0.07 6.39 -4.80
N ILE A 157 -0.04 7.28 -3.81
CA ILE A 157 -1.24 7.99 -3.35
C ILE A 157 -1.37 9.27 -4.16
N LEU A 158 -2.60 9.62 -4.57
CA LEU A 158 -2.87 10.86 -5.29
C LEU A 158 -2.42 12.05 -4.43
N ASP A 159 -1.77 13.03 -5.08
CA ASP A 159 -1.30 14.27 -4.46
C ASP A 159 -0.15 14.12 -3.46
N ASN A 160 0.38 12.90 -3.30
CA ASN A 160 1.59 12.63 -2.56
C ASN A 160 2.72 12.14 -3.47
N ASP A 161 3.95 12.31 -2.98
CA ASP A 161 5.12 11.71 -3.60
C ASP A 161 5.05 10.18 -3.53
N PRO A 162 5.64 9.47 -4.51
CA PRO A 162 5.74 8.01 -4.45
C PRO A 162 6.40 7.55 -3.15
N PRO A 163 5.90 6.50 -2.49
CA PRO A 163 6.51 6.00 -1.27
C PRO A 163 7.90 5.42 -1.56
N ASP A 164 8.89 5.85 -0.81
CA ASP A 164 10.24 5.27 -0.87
C ASP A 164 10.31 4.01 0.00
N ILE A 165 10.21 2.85 -0.64
CA ILE A 165 10.29 1.54 0.01
C ILE A 165 11.74 1.09 0.27
N HIS A 166 12.75 1.89 -0.09
CA HIS A 166 14.17 1.58 0.07
C HIS A 166 14.54 0.19 -0.47
N PHE A 167 13.95 -0.20 -1.60
CA PHE A 167 14.16 -1.52 -2.19
C PHE A 167 15.55 -1.60 -2.84
N LEU A 168 16.38 -2.49 -2.30
CA LEU A 168 17.72 -2.75 -2.81
C LEU A 168 17.73 -4.13 -3.49
N PRO A 169 17.82 -4.20 -4.84
CA PRO A 169 17.81 -5.46 -5.59
C PRO A 169 19.16 -6.17 -5.49
N MET A 170 19.57 -6.49 -4.27
CA MET A 170 20.81 -7.21 -3.97
C MET A 170 20.56 -8.72 -4.01
N GLY A 171 21.54 -9.46 -4.52
CA GLY A 171 21.47 -10.92 -4.56
C GLY A 171 21.60 -11.56 -3.17
N TYR A 172 21.03 -12.75 -3.01
CA TYR A 172 21.23 -13.61 -1.85
C TYR A 172 22.28 -14.68 -2.13
N MET A 173 23.21 -14.86 -1.19
CA MET A 173 24.24 -15.90 -1.25
C MET A 173 23.91 -17.01 -0.24
N HIS A 174 23.65 -18.21 -0.75
CA HIS A 174 23.54 -19.42 0.07
C HIS A 174 24.86 -20.18 0.04
N LEU A 175 25.33 -20.57 1.22
CA LEU A 175 26.57 -21.32 1.40
C LEU A 175 26.25 -22.77 1.74
N ALA A 176 26.89 -23.71 1.03
CA ALA A 176 26.80 -25.13 1.34
C ALA A 176 27.91 -25.54 2.30
N CYS A 177 27.56 -26.26 3.36
CA CYS A 177 28.53 -26.82 4.30
C CYS A 177 28.98 -28.24 3.91
N THR A 178 28.20 -28.92 3.07
CA THR A 178 28.46 -30.31 2.64
C THR A 178 28.37 -30.46 1.11
N PRO A 179 29.00 -31.48 0.52
CA PRO A 179 28.86 -31.80 -0.90
C PRO A 179 27.40 -32.09 -1.30
N GLU A 180 26.64 -32.74 -0.43
CA GLU A 180 25.21 -33.06 -0.64
C GLU A 180 24.36 -31.79 -0.71
N ASP A 181 24.59 -30.82 0.20
CA ASP A 181 23.90 -29.52 0.14
C ASP A 181 24.20 -28.78 -1.16
N ALA A 182 25.46 -28.85 -1.63
CA ALA A 182 25.85 -28.24 -2.89
C ALA A 182 25.15 -28.88 -4.10
N GLU A 183 24.94 -30.21 -4.09
CA GLU A 183 24.15 -30.88 -5.12
C GLU A 183 22.67 -30.50 -5.06
N ARG A 184 22.08 -30.44 -3.86
CA ARG A 184 20.70 -29.98 -3.68
C ARG A 184 20.52 -28.55 -4.18
N MET A 185 21.45 -27.64 -3.86
CA MET A 185 21.42 -26.26 -4.36
C MET A 185 21.55 -26.19 -5.89
N ARG A 186 22.40 -27.02 -6.50
CA ARG A 186 22.50 -27.13 -7.96
C ARG A 186 21.20 -27.60 -8.61
N ASN A 187 20.52 -28.57 -8.00
CA ASN A 187 19.26 -29.08 -8.51
C ASN A 187 18.14 -28.03 -8.38
N ASN A 188 18.08 -27.32 -7.26
CA ASN A 188 17.12 -26.23 -7.06
C ASN A 188 17.38 -25.06 -8.02
N TRP A 189 18.64 -24.72 -8.30
CA TRP A 189 19.01 -23.68 -9.25
C TRP A 189 18.50 -23.98 -10.67
N LYS A 190 18.54 -25.24 -11.09
CA LYS A 190 18.00 -25.65 -12.42
C LYS A 190 16.50 -25.38 -12.58
N LEU A 191 15.75 -25.24 -11.48
CA LEU A 191 14.32 -24.90 -11.51
C LEU A 191 14.08 -23.40 -11.65
N GLN A 192 15.10 -22.56 -11.45
CA GLN A 192 15.00 -21.10 -11.45
C GLN A 192 15.35 -20.44 -12.79
N VAL A 193 15.80 -21.22 -13.77
CA VAL A 193 16.26 -20.77 -15.10
C VAL A 193 15.17 -20.96 -16.14
#